data_AF-A0A7S3TIK1-F1
#
_entry.id   AF-A0A7S3TIK1-F1
#
_cell.length_a   1.000
_cell.length_b   1.000
_cell.length_c   1.000
_cell.angle_alpha   90.00
_cell.angle_beta   90.00
_cell.angle_gamma   90.00
#
_symmetry.space_group_name_H-M   'P 1'
#
loop_
_entity.id
_entity.type
_entity.pdbx_description
1 polymer ?
#
loop_
_entity_poly.entity_id
_entity_poly.type
_entity_poly.pdbx_seq_one_letter_code
_entity_poly.pdbx_strand_id
1 'polypeptide(L)'
;ARCQEPYFGAVGEASCPAGNTNNNTPLVLNMAACGCADPPTVPPGYQRSNLTGEWSCAPGFAGQAVKLCLPTADCTAEPTLTGCIAPVVCECGDFMDEGSRQGSVSGSMSFGPALVGGQITEEDID
;
A
#
# COMPACT_ATOMS: atom_id res chain seq x y z
N ALA A 1 -12.66 14.34 -20.29
CA ALA A 1 -12.08 12.98 -20.43
C ALA A 1 -12.92 12.00 -19.64
N ARG A 2 -13.26 10.83 -20.18
CA ARG A 2 -14.03 9.78 -19.46
C ARG A 2 -13.16 8.54 -19.31
N CYS A 3 -13.34 7.79 -18.22
CA CYS A 3 -12.71 6.49 -18.07
C CYS A 3 -13.27 5.53 -19.12
N GLN A 4 -12.39 4.70 -19.70
CA GLN A 4 -12.83 3.62 -20.58
C GLN A 4 -13.18 2.40 -19.74
N GLU A 5 -14.24 1.70 -20.13
CA GLU A 5 -14.57 0.40 -19.55
C GLU A 5 -13.36 -0.54 -19.67
N PRO A 6 -13.01 -1.32 -18.62
CA PRO A 6 -13.72 -1.58 -17.35
C PRO A 6 -13.43 -0.57 -16.22
N TYR A 7 -12.66 0.48 -16.47
CA TYR A 7 -12.33 1.49 -15.48
C TYR A 7 -13.45 2.52 -15.35
N PHE A 8 -13.68 2.99 -14.12
CA PHE A 8 -14.70 3.98 -13.81
C PHE A 8 -14.16 5.04 -12.85
N GLY A 9 -14.80 6.20 -12.82
CA GLY A 9 -14.37 7.29 -11.96
C GLY A 9 -14.87 8.66 -12.40
N ALA A 10 -14.32 9.70 -11.78
CA ALA A 10 -14.69 11.08 -12.05
C ALA A 10 -14.25 11.48 -13.47
N VAL A 11 -15.13 12.21 -14.17
CA VAL A 11 -14.79 12.76 -15.48
C VAL A 11 -13.76 13.88 -15.32
N GLY A 12 -12.78 13.89 -16.21
CA GLY A 12 -11.84 14.99 -16.30
C GLY A 12 -12.45 16.17 -17.03
N GLU A 13 -12.20 17.38 -16.53
CA GLU A 13 -12.66 18.64 -17.09
C GLU A 13 -11.50 19.44 -17.68
N ALA A 14 -11.79 20.17 -18.74
CA ALA A 14 -10.85 21.11 -19.34
C ALA A 14 -11.53 22.48 -19.38
N SER A 15 -10.83 23.51 -18.91
CA SER A 15 -11.35 24.87 -18.91
C SER A 15 -10.31 25.86 -19.42
N CYS A 16 -10.80 26.92 -20.08
CA CYS A 16 -9.95 28.05 -20.42
C CYS A 16 -9.79 28.94 -19.18
N PRO A 17 -8.57 29.41 -18.86
CA PRO A 17 -8.38 30.43 -17.83
C PRO A 17 -9.27 31.65 -18.11
N ALA A 18 -9.90 32.20 -17.07
CA ALA A 18 -10.76 33.37 -17.21
C ALA A 18 -9.99 34.55 -17.81
N GLY A 19 -10.61 35.23 -18.79
CA GLY A 19 -10.01 36.41 -19.45
C GLY A 19 -8.91 36.10 -20.47
N ASN A 20 -8.68 34.82 -20.79
CA ASN A 20 -7.66 34.45 -21.77
C ASN A 20 -8.16 34.69 -23.22
N THR A 21 -7.57 35.68 -23.90
CA THR A 21 -7.75 35.95 -25.34
C THR A 21 -6.57 35.47 -26.19
N ASN A 22 -5.52 34.94 -25.56
CA ASN A 22 -4.31 34.48 -26.23
C ASN A 22 -4.45 33.00 -26.64
N ASN A 23 -4.33 32.74 -27.94
CA ASN A 23 -4.48 31.40 -28.53
C ASN A 23 -3.36 30.41 -28.17
N ASN A 24 -2.26 30.89 -27.59
CA ASN A 24 -1.11 30.05 -27.18
C ASN A 24 -1.18 29.63 -25.71
N THR A 25 -2.15 30.12 -24.94
CA THR A 25 -2.29 29.77 -23.53
C THR A 25 -2.90 28.37 -23.40
N PRO A 26 -2.25 27.43 -22.69
CA PRO A 26 -2.79 26.08 -22.48
C PRO A 26 -4.11 26.08 -21.70
N LEU A 27 -4.95 25.08 -21.95
CA LEU A 27 -6.13 24.83 -21.10
C LEU A 27 -5.68 24.34 -19.71
N VAL A 28 -6.46 24.71 -18.70
CA VAL A 28 -6.39 24.07 -17.38
C VAL A 28 -7.07 22.72 -17.50
N LEU A 29 -6.28 21.66 -17.32
CA LEU A 29 -6.75 20.29 -17.45
C LEU A 29 -6.82 19.64 -16.06
N ASN A 30 -8.02 19.25 -15.66
CA ASN A 30 -8.26 18.36 -14.54
C ASN A 30 -8.47 16.96 -15.12
N MET A 31 -7.49 16.08 -14.98
CA MET A 31 -7.59 14.72 -15.54
C MET A 31 -8.68 13.89 -14.84
N ALA A 32 -9.22 12.92 -15.56
CA ALA A 32 -10.17 11.96 -14.99
C ALA A 32 -9.45 11.09 -13.95
N ALA A 33 -10.04 10.95 -12.76
CA ALA A 33 -9.54 10.04 -11.74
C ALA A 33 -10.17 8.65 -11.95
N CYS A 34 -9.50 7.81 -12.73
CA CYS A 34 -9.99 6.47 -13.09
C CYS A 34 -9.48 5.40 -12.13
N GLY A 35 -10.37 4.50 -11.74
CA GLY A 35 -10.07 3.32 -10.94
C GLY A 35 -10.89 2.12 -11.37
N CYS A 36 -10.87 1.09 -10.54
CA CYS A 36 -11.58 -0.17 -10.71
C CYS A 36 -12.25 -0.57 -9.39
N ALA A 37 -13.04 -1.65 -9.44
CA ALA A 37 -13.68 -2.23 -8.26
C ALA A 37 -12.63 -2.58 -7.19
N ASP A 38 -13.02 -2.55 -5.93
CA ASP A 38 -12.14 -3.01 -4.85
C ASP A 38 -11.98 -4.54 -4.91
N PRO A 39 -10.89 -5.10 -4.35
CA PRO A 39 -10.76 -6.53 -4.19
C PRO A 39 -11.96 -7.12 -3.43
N PRO A 40 -12.47 -8.31 -3.83
CA PRO A 40 -13.63 -8.93 -3.18
C PRO A 40 -13.37 -9.28 -1.71
N THR A 41 -12.10 -9.51 -1.36
CA THR A 41 -11.63 -9.72 0.01
C THR A 41 -10.46 -8.80 0.28
N VAL A 42 -10.42 -8.23 1.48
CA VAL A 42 -9.28 -7.40 1.91
C VAL A 42 -8.07 -8.30 2.12
N PRO A 43 -6.96 -8.10 1.38
CA PRO A 43 -5.76 -8.91 1.55
C PRO A 43 -5.11 -8.65 2.93
N PRO A 44 -4.37 -9.63 3.48
CA PRO A 44 -3.57 -9.42 4.68
C PRO A 44 -2.64 -8.22 4.54
N GLY A 45 -2.53 -7.42 5.59
CA GLY A 45 -1.66 -6.25 5.62
C GLY A 45 -2.29 -4.94 5.13
N TYR A 46 -3.53 -4.99 4.66
CA TYR A 46 -4.27 -3.80 4.24
C TYR A 46 -5.54 -3.64 5.07
N GLN A 47 -5.97 -2.40 5.23
CA GLN A 47 -7.26 -2.05 5.80
C GLN A 47 -7.85 -0.90 5.00
N ARG A 48 -9.18 -0.82 4.98
CA ARG A 48 -9.91 0.26 4.30
C ARG A 48 -10.68 1.09 5.31
N SER A 49 -10.52 2.40 5.24
CA SER A 49 -11.27 3.34 6.07
C SER A 49 -12.75 3.32 5.67
N ASN A 50 -13.64 3.01 6.62
CA ASN A 50 -15.09 3.09 6.38
C ASN A 50 -15.58 4.54 6.23
N LEU A 51 -14.80 5.52 6.69
CA LEU A 51 -15.15 6.94 6.64
C LEU A 51 -14.71 7.60 5.33
N THR A 52 -13.48 7.34 4.89
CA THR A 52 -12.87 7.99 3.71
C THR A 52 -12.83 7.07 2.49
N GLY A 53 -12.97 5.75 2.67
CA GLY A 53 -12.80 4.77 1.61
C GLY A 53 -11.34 4.54 1.18
N GLU A 54 -10.38 5.14 1.89
CA GLU A 54 -8.96 5.06 1.58
C GLU A 54 -8.33 3.77 2.12
N TRP A 55 -7.33 3.28 1.39
CA TRP A 55 -6.52 2.15 1.80
C TRP A 55 -5.37 2.61 2.68
N SER A 56 -5.10 1.87 3.74
CA SER A 56 -3.94 2.05 4.62
C SER A 56 -3.39 0.69 5.01
N CYS A 57 -2.18 0.66 5.57
CA CYS A 57 -1.64 -0.59 6.09
C CYS A 57 -2.39 -1.01 7.34
N ALA A 58 -2.66 -2.32 7.46
CA ALA A 58 -3.25 -2.91 8.64
C ALA A 58 -2.28 -2.81 9.83
N PRO A 59 -2.76 -2.95 11.08
CA PRO A 59 -1.89 -2.99 12.25
C PRO A 59 -0.80 -4.06 12.11
N GLY A 60 0.44 -3.69 12.43
CA GLY A 60 1.60 -4.58 12.27
C GLY A 60 2.17 -4.64 10.85
N PHE A 61 1.70 -3.81 9.92
CA PHE A 61 2.29 -3.61 8.60
C PHE A 61 2.65 -2.15 8.43
N ALA A 62 3.65 -1.87 7.59
CA ALA A 62 4.10 -0.51 7.36
C ALA A 62 4.39 -0.27 5.87
N GLY A 63 4.40 1.01 5.50
CA GLY A 63 4.53 1.49 4.12
C GLY A 63 3.31 2.31 3.68
N GLN A 64 3.19 2.54 2.37
CA GLN A 64 2.09 3.29 1.78
C GLN A 64 1.20 2.35 0.98
N ALA A 65 -0.05 2.18 1.40
CA ALA A 65 -1.01 1.37 0.67
C ALA A 65 -1.38 2.05 -0.66
N VAL A 66 -1.19 1.33 -1.77
CA VAL A 66 -1.55 1.80 -3.12
C VAL A 66 -2.44 0.77 -3.79
N LYS A 67 -3.59 1.20 -4.32
CA LYS A 67 -4.45 0.38 -5.17
C LYS A 67 -4.09 0.61 -6.64
N LEU A 68 -3.63 -0.43 -7.30
CA LEU A 68 -3.41 -0.50 -8.73
C LEU A 68 -4.56 -1.24 -9.39
N CYS A 69 -4.90 -0.86 -10.62
CA CYS A 69 -5.89 -1.52 -11.44
C CYS A 69 -5.18 -2.01 -12.69
N LEU A 70 -4.79 -3.29 -12.70
CA LEU A 70 -3.99 -3.87 -13.77
C LEU A 70 -4.91 -4.53 -14.81
N PRO A 71 -4.63 -4.38 -16.11
CA PRO A 71 -5.38 -5.07 -17.15
C PRO A 71 -5.04 -6.56 -17.16
N THR A 72 -6.06 -7.40 -17.29
CA THR A 72 -5.93 -8.85 -17.47
C THR A 72 -5.91 -9.23 -18.95
N ALA A 73 -5.63 -10.51 -19.25
CA ALA A 73 -5.72 -11.05 -20.59
C ALA A 73 -7.15 -10.96 -21.18
N ASP A 74 -8.17 -10.99 -20.32
CA ASP A 74 -9.59 -10.89 -20.71
C ASP A 74 -10.09 -9.44 -20.76
N CYS A 75 -9.18 -8.45 -20.80
CA CYS A 75 -9.50 -7.01 -20.81
C CYS A 75 -10.36 -6.56 -19.63
N THR A 76 -10.28 -7.25 -18.48
CA THR A 76 -10.87 -6.82 -17.22
C THR A 76 -9.83 -6.03 -16.41
N ALA A 77 -10.29 -5.19 -15.47
CA ALA A 77 -9.41 -4.47 -14.55
C ALA A 77 -9.37 -5.22 -13.22
N GLU A 78 -8.22 -5.81 -12.90
CA GLU A 78 -7.98 -6.52 -11.67
C GLU A 78 -7.38 -5.57 -10.61
N PRO A 79 -8.02 -5.42 -9.44
CA PRO A 79 -7.47 -4.60 -8.37
C PRO A 79 -6.33 -5.33 -7.66
N THR A 80 -5.18 -4.67 -7.56
CA THR A 80 -4.01 -5.16 -6.82
C THR A 80 -3.59 -4.12 -5.79
N LEU A 81 -3.48 -4.53 -4.53
CA LEU A 81 -2.95 -3.68 -3.46
C LEU A 81 -1.46 -3.93 -3.27
N THR A 82 -0.69 -2.86 -3.18
CA THR A 82 0.77 -2.89 -2.99
C THR A 82 1.22 -1.89 -1.94
N GLY A 83 2.46 -2.06 -1.47
CA GLY A 83 3.17 -1.10 -0.62
C GLY A 83 3.08 -1.32 0.88
N CYS A 84 2.19 -2.20 1.37
CA CYS A 84 2.22 -2.62 2.78
C CYS A 84 3.09 -3.86 2.96
N ILE A 85 4.08 -3.76 3.84
CA ILE A 85 5.11 -4.76 4.06
C ILE A 85 5.04 -5.25 5.51
N ALA A 86 5.12 -6.56 5.69
CA ALA A 86 5.23 -7.16 7.00
C ALA A 86 6.65 -6.90 7.55
N PRO A 87 6.78 -6.40 8.79
CA PRO A 87 8.07 -6.28 9.44
C PRO A 87 8.70 -7.66 9.60
N VAL A 88 10.00 -7.75 9.36
CA VAL A 88 10.80 -8.96 9.56
C VAL A 88 11.89 -8.69 10.59
N VAL A 89 12.23 -9.71 11.38
CA VAL A 89 13.39 -9.62 12.29
C VAL A 89 14.66 -9.45 11.45
N CYS A 90 15.44 -8.42 11.73
CA CYS A 90 16.68 -8.16 10.99
C CYS A 90 17.81 -9.11 11.40
N GLU A 91 17.78 -9.57 12.64
CA GLU A 91 18.79 -10.41 13.23
C GLU A 91 18.15 -11.36 14.23
N CYS A 92 18.65 -12.58 14.26
CA CYS A 92 18.34 -13.58 15.27
C CYS A 92 19.64 -13.94 15.95
N GLY A 93 19.74 -13.69 17.25
CA GLY A 93 20.88 -14.10 18.05
C GLY A 93 20.93 -15.61 18.24
N ASP A 94 22.09 -16.10 18.66
CA ASP A 94 22.28 -17.50 19.00
C ASP A 94 21.41 -17.90 20.20
N PHE A 95 20.98 -19.16 20.22
CA PHE A 95 20.28 -19.73 21.37
C PHE A 95 21.27 -19.95 22.52
N MET A 96 20.99 -19.32 23.66
CA MET A 96 21.75 -19.44 24.89
C MET A 96 21.10 -20.51 25.77
N ASP A 97 21.75 -21.67 25.90
CA ASP A 97 21.28 -22.75 26.76
C ASP A 97 21.49 -22.39 28.24
N GLU A 98 20.37 -22.32 28.97
CA GLU A 98 20.32 -22.06 30.41
C GLU A 98 19.87 -23.31 31.18
N GLY A 99 19.64 -24.42 30.48
CA GLY A 99 19.15 -25.67 31.02
C GLY A 99 20.25 -26.47 31.72
N SER A 100 19.91 -27.05 32.86
CA SER A 100 20.78 -28.02 33.55
C SER A 100 20.12 -29.39 33.73
N ARG A 101 18.90 -29.58 33.21
CA ARG A 101 18.12 -30.82 33.38
C ARG A 101 18.41 -31.79 32.24
N GLN A 102 18.81 -33.00 32.59
CA GLN A 102 19.03 -34.06 31.62
C GLN A 102 17.73 -34.42 30.89
N GLY A 103 17.75 -34.36 29.55
CA GLY A 103 16.59 -34.65 28.70
C GLY A 103 15.69 -33.44 28.40
N SER A 104 16.05 -32.22 28.80
CA SER A 104 15.33 -31.00 28.45
C SER A 104 16.31 -29.88 28.10
N VAL A 105 16.08 -29.20 26.99
CA VAL A 105 16.80 -27.99 26.58
C VAL A 105 15.89 -26.80 26.89
N SER A 106 16.42 -25.82 27.60
CA SER A 106 15.71 -24.58 27.95
C SER A 106 16.69 -23.45 27.91
N GLY A 107 16.32 -22.32 27.33
CA GLY A 107 17.24 -21.23 27.12
C GLY A 107 16.55 -20.04 26.51
N SER A 108 17.33 -19.02 26.19
CA SER A 108 16.86 -17.76 25.65
C SER A 108 17.46 -17.51 24.27
N MET A 109 16.76 -16.74 23.44
CA MET A 109 17.28 -16.21 22.18
C MET A 109 16.80 -14.77 22.04
N SER A 110 17.65 -13.90 21.50
CA SER A 110 17.34 -12.49 21.28
C SER A 110 17.04 -12.23 19.80
N PHE A 111 16.09 -11.36 19.53
CA PHE A 111 15.84 -10.84 18.19
C PHE A 111 16.29 -9.38 18.11
N GLY A 112 16.87 -9.01 16.98
CA GLY A 112 17.10 -7.61 16.64
C GLY A 112 15.78 -6.87 16.37
N PRO A 113 15.83 -5.53 16.21
CA PRO A 113 14.65 -4.74 15.93
C PRO A 113 13.93 -5.21 14.66
N ALA A 114 12.62 -5.01 14.62
CA ALA A 114 11.84 -5.32 13.42
C ALA A 114 12.15 -4.28 12.33
N LEU A 115 12.39 -4.74 11.09
CA LEU A 115 12.62 -3.87 9.94
C LEU A 115 11.49 -4.01 8.92
N VAL A 116 11.08 -2.87 8.37
CA VAL A 116 10.14 -2.79 7.24
C VAL A 116 10.91 -2.35 6.01
N GLY A 117 10.88 -3.18 4.96
CA GLY A 117 11.59 -2.90 3.71
C GLY A 117 13.11 -2.77 3.87
N GLY A 118 13.68 -3.24 4.99
CA GLY A 118 15.10 -3.13 5.31
C GLY A 118 15.59 -1.73 5.68
N GLN A 119 14.70 -0.76 5.92
CA GLN A 119 15.10 0.62 6.20
C GLN A 119 14.34 1.30 7.35
N ILE A 120 13.11 0.92 7.63
CA ILE A 120 12.30 1.55 8.69
C ILE A 120 12.34 0.64 9.92
N THR A 121 12.75 1.21 11.05
CA THR A 121 12.81 0.53 12.36
C THR A 121 11.59 0.85 13.21
N GLU A 122 11.37 0.10 14.29
CA GLU A 122 10.28 0.39 15.25
C GLU A 122 10.40 1.78 15.90
N GLU A 123 11.60 2.35 15.97
CA GLU A 123 11.88 3.70 16.50
C GLU A 123 11.38 4.82 15.56
N ASP A 124 11.16 4.52 14.28
CA ASP A 124 10.73 5.50 13.28
C ASP A 124 9.19 5.62 13.18
N ILE A 125 8.44 4.87 14.00
CA ILE A 125 6.95 4.74 13.95
C ILE A 125 6.27 5.39 15.17
N ASP A 126 6.96 6.29 15.91
CA ASP A 126 6.40 7.05 17.03
C ASP A 126 5.54 8.28 16.62
#